data_AF-A0A2A2F5A4-F1
#
_entry.id   AF-A0A2A2F5A4-F1
#
_cell.length_a   1.000
_cell.length_b   1.000
_cell.length_c   1.000
_cell.angle_alpha   90.00
_cell.angle_beta   90.00
_cell.angle_gamma   90.00
#
_symmetry.space_group_name_H-M   'P 1'
#
loop_
_entity.id
_entity.type
_entity.pdbx_description
1 polymer ?
#
loop_
_entity_poly.entity_id
_entity_poly.type
_entity_poly.pdbx_seq_one_letter_code
_entity_poly.pdbx_strand_id
1 'polypeptide(L)'
;MQVCLEGHKITDLYSEPQFRQSACEECGSDTIHQCPKCETNIKGRYKGGFSGSGPDVKDFCHGCGEPYPWADEAGEFTEVDSSVLDDELVERSVSQYESGHYQSAVQSAFIILEERVRDRGGFGRDIHGSDLMTESFTPDDGPLSFGETGSEQQGVMFLYRGAMQSLRNPASHRFIEEVDEDYARDVIHTVNLLLRLMETNTSSNASSKLEQHPESGVVDSDS
;
A
#
# COMPACT_ATOMS: atom_id res chain seq x y z
N MET A 1 -24.98 12.40 20.56
CA MET A 1 -23.93 13.05 19.76
C MET A 1 -24.56 13.55 18.47
N GLN A 2 -23.83 14.39 17.74
CA GLN A 2 -24.14 14.78 16.38
C GLN A 2 -22.96 14.40 15.49
N VAL A 3 -23.28 13.83 14.33
CA VAL A 3 -22.32 13.28 13.36
C VAL A 3 -22.79 13.70 11.97
N CYS A 4 -21.86 13.99 11.07
CA CYS A 4 -22.21 14.27 9.68
C CYS A 4 -22.53 12.98 8.91
N LEU A 5 -23.17 13.08 7.74
CA LEU A 5 -23.53 11.92 6.92
C LEU A 5 -22.30 11.10 6.46
N GLU A 6 -21.12 11.73 6.39
CA GLU A 6 -19.82 11.10 6.10
C GLU A 6 -19.07 10.57 7.35
N GLY A 7 -19.66 10.64 8.54
CA GLY A 7 -19.10 10.04 9.75
C GLY A 7 -18.19 10.94 10.61
N HIS A 8 -17.93 12.19 10.21
CA HIS A 8 -17.20 13.14 11.06
C HIS A 8 -18.00 13.50 12.32
N LYS A 9 -17.37 13.36 13.49
CA LYS A 9 -17.98 13.67 14.80
C LYS A 9 -18.02 15.18 15.03
N ILE A 10 -19.22 15.76 14.98
CA ILE A 10 -19.43 17.20 15.24
C ILE A 10 -19.36 17.48 16.75
N THR A 11 -20.13 16.74 17.55
CA THR A 11 -20.10 16.88 19.01
C THR A 11 -20.58 15.61 19.71
N ASP A 12 -19.88 15.22 20.78
CA ASP A 12 -20.35 14.19 21.71
C ASP A 12 -21.38 14.75 22.71
N LEU A 13 -21.55 16.07 22.79
CA LEU A 13 -22.36 16.81 23.75
C LEU A 13 -23.60 17.44 23.08
N TYR A 14 -24.41 16.65 22.38
CA TYR A 14 -25.60 17.18 21.69
C TYR A 14 -26.58 17.94 22.60
N SER A 15 -26.59 17.69 23.91
CA SER A 15 -27.41 18.46 24.86
C SER A 15 -27.02 19.93 24.97
N GLU A 16 -25.83 20.31 24.52
CA GLU A 16 -25.26 21.66 24.59
C GLU A 16 -25.41 22.35 23.21
N PRO A 17 -26.39 23.27 23.04
CA PRO A 17 -26.74 23.82 21.72
C PRO A 17 -25.60 24.55 21.01
N GLN A 18 -24.65 25.13 21.76
CA GLN A 18 -23.50 25.86 21.24
C GLN A 18 -22.51 25.01 20.46
N PHE A 19 -22.54 23.68 20.61
CA PHE A 19 -21.67 22.76 19.88
C PHE A 19 -22.37 22.10 18.68
N ARG A 20 -23.63 22.44 18.42
CA ARG A 20 -24.37 21.88 17.29
C ARG A 20 -24.04 22.65 16.02
N GLN A 21 -23.86 21.93 14.93
CA GLN A 21 -23.67 22.52 13.60
C GLN A 21 -24.73 21.97 12.65
N SER A 22 -25.24 22.75 11.70
CA SER A 22 -26.19 22.23 10.71
C SER A 22 -25.50 21.38 9.64
N ALA A 23 -24.31 21.80 9.22
CA ALA A 23 -23.46 21.13 8.23
C ALA A 23 -22.05 20.93 8.80
N CYS A 24 -21.32 19.95 8.27
CA CYS A 24 -19.95 19.65 8.67
C CYS A 24 -18.95 20.68 8.13
N GLU A 25 -18.03 21.17 8.97
CA GLU A 25 -16.96 22.08 8.54
C GLU A 25 -15.85 21.39 7.73
N GLU A 26 -15.73 20.06 7.81
CA GLU A 26 -14.70 19.28 7.10
C GLU A 26 -15.14 18.90 5.68
N CYS A 27 -16.37 18.39 5.52
CA CYS A 27 -16.86 17.89 4.22
C CYS A 27 -18.11 18.59 3.69
N GLY A 28 -18.76 19.46 4.46
CA GLY A 28 -19.95 20.19 4.03
C GLY A 28 -21.27 19.40 4.08
N SER A 29 -21.25 18.11 4.42
CA SER A 29 -22.47 17.28 4.47
C SER A 29 -23.42 17.72 5.59
N ASP A 30 -24.70 17.37 5.46
CA ASP A 30 -25.69 17.53 6.52
C ASP A 30 -25.29 16.71 7.78
N THR A 31 -25.90 17.06 8.91
CA THR A 31 -25.63 16.43 10.20
C THR A 31 -26.87 15.81 10.82
N ILE A 32 -26.68 14.68 11.48
CA ILE A 32 -27.73 13.96 12.19
C ILE A 32 -27.36 13.72 13.65
N HIS A 33 -28.38 13.63 14.50
CA HIS A 33 -28.25 13.33 15.93
C HIS A 33 -29.18 12.18 16.36
N GLN A 34 -29.94 11.64 15.40
CA GLN A 34 -30.88 10.53 15.55
C GLN A 34 -30.68 9.56 14.39
N CYS A 35 -30.97 8.29 14.64
CA CYS A 35 -31.00 7.27 13.60
C CYS A 35 -32.06 7.62 12.55
N PRO A 36 -31.72 7.67 11.25
CA PRO A 36 -32.70 7.93 10.19
C PRO A 36 -33.78 6.85 10.07
N LYS A 37 -33.54 5.63 10.59
CA LYS A 37 -34.45 4.49 10.50
C LYS A 37 -35.43 4.39 11.66
N CYS A 38 -34.97 4.65 12.89
CA CYS A 38 -35.77 4.45 14.10
C CYS A 38 -35.83 5.66 15.04
N GLU A 39 -35.27 6.80 14.62
CA GLU A 39 -35.24 8.07 15.36
C GLU A 39 -34.55 8.03 16.73
N THR A 40 -33.93 6.90 17.07
CA THR A 40 -33.20 6.74 18.33
C THR A 40 -32.00 7.70 18.35
N ASN A 41 -31.89 8.52 19.39
CA ASN A 41 -30.79 9.48 19.56
C ASN A 41 -29.43 8.77 19.54
N ILE A 42 -28.48 9.29 18.76
CA ILE A 42 -27.13 8.73 18.69
C ILE A 42 -26.44 8.97 20.04
N LYS A 43 -25.88 7.92 20.66
CA LYS A 43 -25.28 7.98 22.00
C LYS A 43 -24.08 8.92 22.00
N GLY A 44 -24.17 10.01 22.76
CA GLY A 44 -23.05 10.90 23.04
C GLY A 44 -22.47 10.66 24.43
N ARG A 45 -21.70 11.63 24.91
CA ARG A 45 -21.20 11.63 26.28
C ARG A 45 -22.36 11.74 27.28
N TYR A 46 -22.34 10.90 28.31
CA TYR A 46 -23.26 11.00 29.44
C TYR A 46 -22.90 12.19 30.35
N LYS A 47 -23.92 12.92 30.83
CA LYS A 47 -23.70 14.03 31.78
C LYS A 47 -23.09 13.47 33.08
N GLY A 48 -21.95 14.04 33.49
CA GLY A 48 -21.19 13.61 34.68
C GLY A 48 -20.09 12.57 34.43
N GLY A 49 -19.84 12.18 33.18
CA GLY A 49 -18.69 11.32 32.83
C GLY A 49 -17.37 12.09 32.93
N PHE A 50 -16.50 11.68 33.86
CA PHE A 50 -15.22 12.34 34.16
C PHE A 50 -14.02 11.87 33.30
N SER A 51 -14.25 11.12 32.22
CA SER A 51 -13.16 10.54 31.43
C SER A 51 -13.11 11.05 29.99
N GLY A 52 -11.99 11.66 29.62
CA GLY A 52 -11.42 11.71 28.26
C GLY A 52 -12.29 12.26 27.12
N SER A 53 -11.86 11.95 25.89
CA SER A 53 -12.63 12.11 24.65
C SER A 53 -13.91 11.28 24.71
N GLY A 54 -15.02 11.79 24.16
CA GLY A 54 -16.30 11.10 24.16
C GLY A 54 -16.30 9.81 23.34
N PRO A 55 -17.42 9.04 23.35
CA PRO A 55 -17.50 7.81 22.58
C PRO A 55 -17.21 8.05 21.10
N ASP A 56 -16.55 7.08 20.47
CA ASP A 56 -16.36 7.07 19.02
C ASP A 56 -17.69 6.93 18.29
N VAL A 57 -17.71 7.43 17.05
CA VAL A 57 -18.81 7.20 16.12
C VAL A 57 -18.90 5.69 15.87
N LYS A 58 -20.13 5.17 15.84
CA LYS A 58 -20.41 3.74 15.63
C LYS A 58 -21.13 3.58 14.30
N ASP A 59 -20.92 2.44 13.67
CA ASP A 59 -21.47 2.17 12.33
C ASP A 59 -22.91 1.68 12.41
N PHE A 60 -23.32 1.08 13.53
CA PHE A 60 -24.66 0.51 13.70
C PHE A 60 -25.47 1.20 14.80
N CYS A 61 -26.76 1.35 14.54
CA CYS A 61 -27.69 1.91 15.51
C CYS A 61 -27.89 0.96 16.69
N HIS A 62 -27.68 1.45 17.92
CA HIS A 62 -27.92 0.66 19.13
C HIS A 62 -29.42 0.39 19.42
N GLY A 63 -30.33 1.07 18.74
CA GLY A 63 -31.78 0.92 18.90
C GLY A 63 -32.36 -0.15 17.98
N CYS A 64 -32.11 -0.04 16.67
CA CYS A 64 -32.67 -0.95 15.66
C CYS A 64 -31.65 -1.86 14.98
N GLY A 65 -30.34 -1.68 15.19
CA GLY A 65 -29.29 -2.48 14.55
C GLY A 65 -28.93 -2.08 13.12
N GLU A 66 -29.71 -1.20 12.49
CA GLU A 66 -29.44 -0.74 11.12
C GLU A 66 -28.13 0.06 11.03
N PRO A 67 -27.39 -0.06 9.91
CA PRO A 67 -26.22 0.79 9.66
C PRO A 67 -26.63 2.27 9.58
N TYR A 68 -25.76 3.14 10.07
CA TYR A 68 -25.84 4.57 9.83
C TYR A 68 -25.36 4.91 8.40
N PRO A 69 -25.70 6.11 7.86
CA PRO A 69 -25.30 6.49 6.51
C PRO A 69 -23.79 6.41 6.24
N TRP A 70 -22.95 6.67 7.24
CA TRP A 70 -21.48 6.60 7.11
C TRP A 70 -20.92 5.19 7.30
N ALA A 71 -21.74 4.18 7.61
CA ALA A 71 -21.25 2.82 7.83
C ALA A 71 -20.64 2.21 6.56
N ASP A 72 -21.10 2.66 5.39
CA ASP A 72 -20.64 2.22 4.08
C ASP A 72 -19.40 3.02 3.61
N GLU A 73 -19.15 4.18 4.21
CA GLU A 73 -18.07 5.14 3.86
C GLU A 73 -16.83 4.99 4.75
N ALA A 74 -16.77 3.97 5.63
CA ALA A 74 -15.50 3.47 6.14
C ALA A 74 -14.80 2.77 4.97
N GLY A 75 -14.34 3.57 3.99
CA GLY A 75 -14.07 3.16 2.62
C GLY A 75 -13.53 1.75 2.55
N GLU A 76 -14.31 0.87 1.93
CA GLU A 76 -13.82 -0.44 1.54
C GLU A 76 -12.62 -0.17 0.63
N PHE A 77 -11.41 -0.37 1.14
CA PHE A 77 -10.19 -0.12 0.39
C PHE A 77 -10.01 -1.21 -0.68
N THR A 78 -11.08 -1.87 -1.14
CA THR A 78 -11.10 -3.07 -1.99
C THR A 78 -10.75 -2.76 -3.43
N GLU A 79 -11.04 -1.56 -3.93
CA GLU A 79 -10.71 -1.25 -5.32
C GLU A 79 -9.22 -0.94 -5.52
N VAL A 80 -8.57 -1.75 -6.35
CA VAL A 80 -7.24 -1.49 -6.90
C VAL A 80 -7.37 -0.38 -7.95
N ASP A 81 -6.95 0.85 -7.63
CA ASP A 81 -6.81 1.92 -8.64
C ASP A 81 -5.73 1.54 -9.65
N SER A 82 -6.14 0.91 -10.75
CA SER A 82 -5.24 0.43 -11.80
C SER A 82 -4.52 1.57 -12.53
N SER A 83 -5.08 2.79 -12.51
CA SER A 83 -4.51 3.95 -13.21
C SER A 83 -3.15 4.38 -12.68
N VAL A 84 -2.83 3.98 -11.43
CA VAL A 84 -1.54 4.28 -10.82
C VAL A 84 -0.57 3.11 -10.91
N LEU A 85 -0.99 1.89 -11.23
CA LEU A 85 -0.11 0.72 -11.19
C LEU A 85 0.78 0.58 -12.44
N ASP A 86 1.85 -0.22 -12.31
CA ASP A 86 2.66 -0.68 -13.44
C ASP A 86 1.77 -1.39 -14.49
N ASP A 87 1.92 -1.04 -15.76
CA ASP A 87 1.08 -1.55 -16.86
C ASP A 87 1.06 -3.09 -16.93
N GLU A 88 2.20 -3.73 -16.66
CA GLU A 88 2.33 -5.18 -16.70
C GLU A 88 1.64 -5.84 -15.50
N LEU A 89 1.67 -5.19 -14.33
CA LEU A 89 0.86 -5.60 -13.18
C LEU A 89 -0.63 -5.51 -13.51
N VAL A 90 -1.09 -4.44 -14.15
CA VAL A 90 -2.49 -4.30 -14.55
C VAL A 90 -2.89 -5.44 -15.49
N GLU A 91 -2.13 -5.66 -16.55
CA GLU A 91 -2.47 -6.66 -17.56
C GLU A 91 -2.53 -8.08 -16.99
N ARG A 92 -1.52 -8.50 -16.23
CA ARG A 92 -1.35 -9.91 -15.84
C ARG A 92 -1.87 -10.22 -14.44
N SER A 93 -1.67 -9.32 -13.48
CA SER A 93 -1.99 -9.56 -12.06
C SER A 93 -3.38 -9.03 -11.69
N VAL A 94 -3.70 -7.78 -12.05
CA VAL A 94 -5.00 -7.17 -11.71
C VAL A 94 -6.14 -7.88 -12.43
N SER A 95 -5.97 -8.25 -13.70
CA SER A 95 -6.95 -9.08 -14.42
C SER A 95 -7.31 -10.39 -13.70
N GLN A 96 -6.34 -11.03 -13.02
CA GLN A 96 -6.57 -12.25 -12.24
C GLN A 96 -7.28 -11.93 -10.92
N TYR A 97 -6.90 -10.84 -10.27
CA TYR A 97 -7.54 -10.34 -9.05
C TYR A 97 -9.03 -10.04 -9.27
N GLU A 98 -9.37 -9.28 -10.31
CA GLU A 98 -10.75 -8.95 -10.69
C GLU A 98 -11.59 -10.18 -11.05
N SER A 99 -10.93 -11.26 -11.50
CA SER A 99 -11.57 -12.55 -11.78
C SER A 99 -11.72 -13.44 -10.55
N GLY A 100 -11.33 -12.98 -9.36
CA GLY A 100 -11.37 -13.76 -8.10
C GLY A 100 -10.25 -14.80 -7.97
N HIS A 101 -9.22 -14.75 -8.82
CA HIS A 101 -8.08 -15.67 -8.79
C HIS A 101 -6.93 -15.10 -7.96
N TYR A 102 -7.19 -14.79 -6.69
CA TYR A 102 -6.30 -14.04 -5.79
C TYR A 102 -4.91 -14.67 -5.62
N GLN A 103 -4.84 -15.99 -5.42
CA GLN A 103 -3.55 -16.68 -5.31
C GLN A 103 -2.72 -16.58 -6.60
N SER A 104 -3.37 -16.67 -7.77
CA SER A 104 -2.71 -16.50 -9.06
C SER A 104 -2.24 -15.07 -9.25
N ALA A 105 -3.06 -14.08 -8.86
CA ALA A 105 -2.71 -12.66 -8.93
C ALA A 105 -1.42 -12.39 -8.12
N VAL A 106 -1.37 -12.85 -6.86
CA VAL A 106 -0.16 -12.76 -6.01
C VAL A 106 1.06 -13.38 -6.70
N GLN A 107 0.92 -14.58 -7.26
CA GLN A 107 2.02 -15.25 -7.94
C GLN A 107 2.50 -14.47 -9.17
N SER A 108 1.57 -13.96 -9.99
CA SER A 108 1.86 -13.17 -11.18
C SER A 108 2.58 -11.87 -10.84
N ALA A 109 2.15 -11.17 -9.79
CA ALA A 109 2.82 -9.94 -9.32
C ALA A 109 4.30 -10.20 -8.99
N PHE A 110 4.60 -11.26 -8.23
CA PHE A 110 6.00 -11.60 -7.90
C PHE A 110 6.81 -12.12 -9.08
N ILE A 111 6.19 -12.76 -10.07
CA ILE A 111 6.86 -13.11 -11.33
C ILE A 111 7.31 -11.85 -12.07
N ILE A 112 6.43 -10.85 -12.18
CA ILE A 112 6.74 -9.56 -12.83
C ILE A 112 7.88 -8.85 -12.10
N LEU A 113 7.86 -8.80 -10.77
CA LEU A 113 8.96 -8.25 -9.98
C LEU A 113 10.28 -8.99 -10.26
N GLU A 114 10.24 -10.33 -10.28
CA GLU A 114 11.43 -11.16 -10.54
C GLU A 114 11.99 -10.94 -11.94
N GLU A 115 11.13 -10.89 -12.96
CA GLU A 115 11.49 -10.61 -14.35
C GLU A 115 12.13 -9.22 -14.46
N ARG A 116 11.51 -8.20 -13.86
CA ARG A 116 12.01 -6.83 -13.91
C ARG A 116 13.36 -6.65 -13.20
N VAL A 117 13.53 -7.27 -12.04
CA VAL A 117 14.81 -7.28 -11.31
C VAL A 117 15.89 -8.00 -12.12
N ARG A 118 15.55 -9.15 -12.73
CA ARG A 118 16.48 -9.90 -13.57
C ARG A 118 16.96 -9.08 -14.75
N ASP A 119 16.03 -8.46 -15.48
CA ASP A 119 16.34 -7.69 -16.68
C ASP A 119 17.19 -6.47 -16.36
N ARG A 120 16.88 -5.73 -15.29
CA ARG A 120 17.67 -4.55 -14.88
C ARG A 120 19.02 -4.91 -14.27
N GLY A 121 19.10 -6.02 -13.55
CA GLY A 121 20.34 -6.49 -12.94
C GLY A 121 21.26 -7.23 -13.90
N GLY A 122 20.80 -7.56 -15.12
CA GLY A 122 21.59 -8.30 -16.10
C GLY A 122 21.80 -9.77 -15.73
N PHE A 123 20.88 -10.37 -14.99
CA PHE A 123 21.00 -11.74 -14.50
C PHE A 123 20.47 -12.78 -15.48
N GLY A 124 21.06 -13.97 -15.46
CA GLY A 124 20.54 -15.15 -16.14
C GLY A 124 19.33 -15.77 -15.43
N ARG A 125 18.83 -16.89 -15.97
CA ARG A 125 17.70 -17.64 -15.39
C ARG A 125 18.11 -18.59 -14.25
N ASP A 126 19.40 -18.75 -14.01
CA ASP A 126 19.92 -19.69 -13.02
C ASP A 126 19.71 -19.20 -11.58
N ILE A 127 19.62 -17.88 -11.39
CA ILE A 127 19.37 -17.23 -10.10
C ILE A 127 17.92 -16.74 -10.05
N HIS A 128 17.22 -17.07 -8.97
CA HIS A 128 15.78 -16.85 -8.81
C HIS A 128 15.40 -16.62 -7.35
N GLY A 129 14.16 -16.19 -7.11
CA GLY A 129 13.63 -16.06 -5.75
C GLY A 129 14.43 -15.11 -4.86
N SER A 130 14.65 -15.50 -3.60
CA SER A 130 15.40 -14.71 -2.62
C SER A 130 16.87 -14.50 -3.00
N ASP A 131 17.47 -15.44 -3.72
CA ASP A 131 18.88 -15.38 -4.09
C ASP A 131 19.07 -14.29 -5.14
N LEU A 132 18.16 -14.20 -6.12
CA LEU A 132 18.17 -13.10 -7.10
C LEU A 132 18.08 -11.74 -6.42
N MET A 133 17.18 -11.59 -5.43
CA MET A 133 17.04 -10.34 -4.69
C MET A 133 18.30 -10.02 -3.87
N THR A 134 18.95 -11.03 -3.32
CA THR A 134 20.20 -10.84 -2.56
C THR A 134 21.31 -10.33 -3.47
N GLU A 135 21.57 -11.03 -4.58
CA GLU A 135 22.62 -10.63 -5.54
C GLU A 135 22.32 -9.28 -6.18
N SER A 136 21.05 -8.97 -6.46
CA SER A 136 20.65 -7.70 -7.09
C SER A 136 20.88 -6.48 -6.20
N PHE A 137 20.60 -6.60 -4.91
CA PHE A 137 20.53 -5.46 -3.98
C PHE A 137 21.63 -5.47 -2.91
N THR A 138 22.62 -6.35 -3.01
CA THR A 138 23.76 -6.39 -2.08
C THR A 138 24.45 -5.01 -1.99
N PRO A 139 24.75 -4.50 -0.79
CA PRO A 139 25.51 -3.26 -0.62
C PRO A 139 26.84 -3.29 -1.38
N ASP A 140 27.21 -2.16 -1.98
CA ASP A 140 28.44 -1.93 -2.76
C ASP A 140 28.63 -2.75 -4.06
N ASP A 141 28.11 -3.98 -4.17
CA ASP A 141 28.37 -4.91 -5.28
C ASP A 141 27.11 -5.25 -6.12
N GLY A 142 25.92 -5.03 -5.57
CA GLY A 142 24.67 -5.33 -6.25
C GLY A 142 24.36 -4.34 -7.39
N PRO A 143 24.01 -4.80 -8.60
CA PRO A 143 23.76 -3.92 -9.75
C PRO A 143 22.55 -3.01 -9.57
N LEU A 144 21.64 -3.33 -8.65
CA LEU A 144 20.46 -2.55 -8.31
C LEU A 144 20.51 -1.99 -6.88
N SER A 145 21.68 -1.97 -6.24
CA SER A 145 21.84 -1.39 -4.92
C SER A 145 21.56 0.12 -4.93
N PHE A 146 20.76 0.59 -3.98
CA PHE A 146 20.45 2.02 -3.79
C PHE A 146 20.22 2.37 -2.32
N GLY A 147 20.48 3.63 -1.98
CA GLY A 147 20.50 4.16 -0.61
C GLY A 147 21.75 5.02 -0.37
N GLU A 148 21.64 6.05 0.47
CA GLU A 148 22.73 6.98 0.77
C GLU A 148 23.79 6.37 1.70
N THR A 149 23.35 5.42 2.55
CA THR A 149 24.21 4.73 3.51
C THR A 149 24.19 3.22 3.32
N GLY A 150 25.24 2.53 3.75
CA GLY A 150 25.28 1.06 3.71
C GLY A 150 24.14 0.40 4.49
N SER A 151 23.69 1.02 5.59
CA SER A 151 22.53 0.56 6.35
C SER A 151 21.22 0.66 5.56
N GLU A 152 21.05 1.74 4.78
CA GLU A 152 19.88 1.91 3.90
C GLU A 152 19.89 0.90 2.76
N GLN A 153 21.03 0.73 2.10
CA GLN A 153 21.21 -0.29 1.05
C GLN A 153 20.89 -1.70 1.58
N GLN A 154 21.37 -2.01 2.77
CA GLN A 154 21.08 -3.28 3.42
C GLN A 154 19.59 -3.42 3.76
N GLY A 155 18.93 -2.35 4.20
CA GLY A 155 17.49 -2.32 4.44
C GLY A 155 16.68 -2.58 3.16
N VAL A 156 17.07 -1.96 2.05
CA VAL A 156 16.49 -2.21 0.72
C VAL A 156 16.65 -3.67 0.33
N MET A 157 17.85 -4.24 0.44
CA MET A 157 18.09 -5.65 0.15
C MET A 157 17.16 -6.56 0.97
N PHE A 158 17.05 -6.30 2.27
CA PHE A 158 16.17 -7.07 3.16
C PHE A 158 14.70 -6.95 2.81
N LEU A 159 14.25 -5.77 2.38
CA LEU A 159 12.88 -5.54 1.95
C LEU A 159 12.51 -6.41 0.73
N TYR A 160 13.31 -6.36 -0.33
CA TYR A 160 13.05 -7.14 -1.56
C TYR A 160 13.18 -8.65 -1.31
N ARG A 161 14.25 -9.06 -0.63
CA ARG A 161 14.48 -10.46 -0.28
C ARG A 161 13.37 -11.00 0.61
N GLY A 162 12.95 -10.24 1.62
CA GLY A 162 11.91 -10.61 2.57
C GLY A 162 10.53 -10.71 1.91
N ALA A 163 10.17 -9.75 1.05
CA ALA A 163 8.93 -9.79 0.28
C ALA A 163 8.88 -11.05 -0.60
N MET A 164 9.96 -11.33 -1.36
CA MET A 164 10.05 -12.50 -2.22
C MET A 164 9.98 -13.82 -1.46
N GLN A 165 10.59 -13.90 -0.27
CA GLN A 165 10.61 -15.10 0.55
C GLN A 165 9.29 -15.36 1.30
N SER A 166 8.54 -14.31 1.64
CA SER A 166 7.41 -14.41 2.59
C SER A 166 6.05 -14.26 1.93
N LEU A 167 5.93 -13.41 0.91
CA LEU A 167 4.64 -12.97 0.36
C LEU A 167 4.31 -13.62 -0.98
N ARG A 168 5.28 -14.21 -1.69
CA ARG A 168 5.06 -14.84 -3.00
C ARG A 168 4.14 -16.05 -2.93
N ASN A 169 4.15 -16.79 -1.82
CA ASN A 169 3.39 -18.02 -1.67
C ASN A 169 2.97 -18.26 -0.21
N PRO A 170 2.16 -17.37 0.39
CA PRO A 170 1.91 -17.33 1.82
C PRO A 170 1.17 -18.59 2.34
N ALA A 171 0.26 -19.15 1.54
CA ALA A 171 -0.46 -20.38 1.87
C ALA A 171 0.50 -21.59 2.01
N SER A 172 1.54 -21.67 1.18
CA SER A 172 2.55 -22.74 1.30
C SER A 172 3.48 -22.55 2.51
N HIS A 173 3.61 -21.33 3.02
CA HIS A 173 4.45 -20.99 4.16
C HIS A 173 3.69 -20.99 5.50
N ARG A 174 2.41 -21.41 5.49
CA ARG A 174 1.52 -21.50 6.66
C ARG A 174 1.29 -20.17 7.40
N PHE A 175 1.41 -19.05 6.69
CA PHE A 175 1.10 -17.73 7.27
C PHE A 175 -0.40 -17.47 7.30
N ILE A 176 -1.13 -17.96 6.30
CA ILE A 176 -2.58 -17.87 6.13
C ILE A 176 -3.09 -19.17 5.51
N GLU A 177 -4.35 -19.51 5.74
CA GLU A 177 -4.96 -20.74 5.20
C GLU A 177 -5.32 -20.59 3.71
N GLU A 178 -5.78 -19.41 3.31
CA GLU A 178 -6.16 -19.06 1.94
C GLU A 178 -5.81 -17.59 1.67
N VAL A 179 -5.59 -17.27 0.38
CA VAL A 179 -5.37 -15.88 -0.07
C VAL A 179 -6.74 -15.28 -0.39
N ASP A 180 -7.19 -14.33 0.43
CA ASP A 180 -8.41 -13.57 0.20
C ASP A 180 -8.17 -12.33 -0.68
N GLU A 181 -9.25 -11.61 -0.96
CA GLU A 181 -9.26 -10.39 -1.78
C GLU A 181 -8.37 -9.30 -1.18
N ASP A 182 -8.55 -8.98 0.10
CA ASP A 182 -7.80 -7.94 0.79
C ASP A 182 -6.29 -8.23 0.75
N TYR A 183 -5.91 -9.47 1.03
CA TYR A 183 -4.50 -9.87 1.00
C TYR A 183 -3.91 -9.73 -0.40
N ALA A 184 -4.62 -10.18 -1.44
CA ALA A 184 -4.12 -10.09 -2.81
C ALA A 184 -3.97 -8.63 -3.25
N ARG A 185 -4.94 -7.76 -2.93
CA ARG A 185 -4.83 -6.31 -3.16
C ARG A 185 -3.57 -5.75 -2.50
N ASP A 186 -3.38 -6.01 -1.20
CA ASP A 186 -2.26 -5.46 -0.44
C ASP A 186 -0.90 -5.92 -0.99
N VAL A 187 -0.82 -7.17 -1.45
CA VAL A 187 0.37 -7.69 -2.13
C VAL A 187 0.60 -7.04 -3.48
N ILE A 188 -0.43 -6.84 -4.30
CA ILE A 188 -0.30 -6.15 -5.60
C ILE A 188 0.26 -4.75 -5.39
N HIS A 189 -0.28 -3.99 -4.43
CA HIS A 189 0.23 -2.65 -4.11
C HIS A 189 1.65 -2.68 -3.53
N THR A 190 1.97 -3.69 -2.72
CA THR A 190 3.34 -3.89 -2.21
C THR A 190 4.33 -4.13 -3.35
N VAL A 191 4.01 -5.02 -4.29
CA VAL A 191 4.86 -5.31 -5.45
C VAL A 191 5.01 -4.06 -6.33
N ASN A 192 3.93 -3.33 -6.57
CA ASN A 192 3.97 -2.07 -7.31
C ASN A 192 4.88 -1.03 -6.64
N LEU A 193 4.83 -0.91 -5.31
CA LEU A 193 5.75 -0.06 -4.55
C LEU A 193 7.21 -0.46 -4.79
N LEU A 194 7.52 -1.76 -4.74
CA LEU A 194 8.87 -2.26 -5.01
C LEU A 194 9.32 -1.94 -6.44
N LEU A 195 8.47 -2.16 -7.45
CA LEU A 195 8.79 -1.78 -8.84
C LEU A 195 9.12 -0.29 -8.95
N ARG A 196 8.28 0.59 -8.39
CA ARG A 196 8.49 2.05 -8.41
C ARG A 196 9.76 2.48 -7.67
N LEU A 197 10.05 1.89 -6.51
CA LEU A 197 11.26 2.19 -5.74
C LEU A 197 12.51 1.86 -6.55
N MET A 198 12.57 0.67 -7.16
CA MET A 198 13.68 0.29 -8.04
C MET A 198 13.80 1.26 -9.22
N GLU A 199 12.70 1.58 -9.89
CA GLU A 199 12.71 2.42 -11.09
C GLU A 199 13.19 3.84 -10.83
N THR A 200 12.70 4.44 -9.75
CA THR A 200 13.06 5.80 -9.36
C THR A 200 14.53 5.91 -8.96
N ASN A 201 15.08 4.87 -8.35
CA ASN A 201 16.43 4.92 -7.77
C ASN A 201 17.52 4.33 -8.67
N THR A 202 17.17 3.56 -9.71
CA THR A 202 18.14 2.97 -10.65
C THR A 202 18.25 3.73 -11.96
N SER A 203 17.20 4.46 -12.38
CA SER A 203 17.24 5.30 -13.59
C SER A 203 18.22 6.48 -13.49
N SER A 204 18.51 6.94 -12.27
CA SER A 204 19.46 8.03 -12.00
C SER A 204 20.93 7.63 -12.19
N ASN A 205 21.26 6.34 -12.20
CA ASN A 205 22.64 5.84 -12.31
C ASN A 205 23.08 5.50 -13.75
N ALA A 206 22.16 5.53 -14.73
CA ALA A 206 22.49 5.27 -16.13
C ALA A 206 23.26 6.41 -16.81
N SER A 207 23.14 7.65 -16.32
CA SER A 207 23.84 8.81 -16.92
C SER A 207 25.26 9.00 -16.40
N SER A 208 25.63 8.46 -15.23
CA SER A 208 26.95 8.70 -14.61
C SER A 208 28.04 7.71 -15.05
N LYS A 209 27.68 6.54 -15.60
CA LYS A 209 28.64 5.53 -16.06
C LYS A 209 29.16 5.74 -17.49
N LEU A 210 28.62 6.71 -18.25
CA LEU A 210 29.06 7.01 -19.62
C LEU A 210 30.22 8.03 -19.71
N GLU A 211 30.56 8.74 -18.62
CA GLU A 211 31.59 9.80 -18.64
C GLU A 211 32.96 9.40 -18.07
N GLN A 212 33.19 8.14 -17.71
CA GLN A 212 34.47 7.69 -17.14
C GLN A 212 35.13 6.57 -17.95
N HIS A 213 35.46 6.85 -19.21
CA HIS A 213 36.56 6.18 -19.89
C HIS A 213 37.56 7.23 -20.39
N PRO A 214 38.72 7.39 -19.73
CA PRO A 214 39.79 8.20 -20.28
C PRO A 214 40.40 7.48 -21.50
N GLU A 215 40.51 8.22 -22.61
CA GLU A 215 41.14 7.78 -23.85
C GLU A 215 42.53 7.18 -23.56
N SER A 216 42.71 5.92 -23.95
CA SER A 216 44.04 5.29 -23.97
C SER A 216 44.82 5.89 -25.14
N GLY A 217 45.97 6.49 -24.80
CA GLY A 217 46.84 7.18 -25.74
C GLY A 217 47.30 6.29 -26.89
N VAL A 218 47.19 6.85 -28.08
CA VAL A 218 47.81 6.37 -29.32
C VAL A 218 49.34 6.32 -29.10
N VAL A 219 49.91 5.14 -29.31
CA VAL A 219 51.36 4.96 -29.41
C VAL A 219 51.78 5.37 -30.81
N ASP A 220 52.39 6.54 -30.94
CA ASP A 220 53.11 6.94 -32.16
C ASP A 220 54.38 6.10 -32.28
N SER A 221 54.40 5.24 -33.29
CA SER A 221 55.61 4.62 -33.81
C SER A 221 56.18 5.51 -34.91
N ASP A 222 57.27 6.21 -34.62
CA ASP A 222 58.12 6.80 -35.66
C ASP A 222 59.61 6.56 -35.35
N SER A 223 60.26 5.95 -36.36
CA SER A 223 61.70 5.87 -36.66
C SER A 223 62.61 4.95 -35.82
#